data_AF-A0A1M5DUG7-F1
#
_entry.id   AF-A0A1M5DUG7-F1
#
_cell.length_a   1.000
_cell.length_b   1.000
_cell.length_c   1.000
_cell.angle_alpha   90.00
_cell.angle_beta   90.00
_cell.angle_gamma   90.00
#
_symmetry.space_group_name_H-M   'P 1'
#
loop_
_entity.id
_entity.type
_entity.pdbx_description
1 polymer ?
#
loop_
_entity_poly.entity_id
_entity_poly.type
_entity_poly.pdbx_seq_one_letter_code
_entity_poly.pdbx_strand_id
1 'polypeptide(L)'
;MKSLLASGQRTFVYKRNEHISDGQLHDLGAVIADKGPGQLLYVSDQVDGEVGDIRKLGENIFVGKIDKFASYSEANTPSRDGWHLVLKRYLAL
;
A
#
# COMPACT_ATOMS: atom_id res chain seq x y z
N MET A 1 -5.24 -3.24 -21.13
CA MET A 1 -4.42 -3.05 -19.91
C MET A 1 -3.27 -2.05 -20.09
N LYS A 2 -2.48 -2.09 -21.18
CA LYS A 2 -1.39 -1.11 -21.44
C LYS A 2 -1.82 0.37 -21.29
N SER A 3 -3.04 0.74 -21.66
CA SER A 3 -3.53 2.13 -21.59
C SER A 3 -3.86 2.65 -20.18
N LEU A 4 -4.12 1.78 -19.21
CA LEU A 4 -4.56 2.17 -17.86
C LEU A 4 -3.41 2.27 -16.84
N LEU A 5 -2.27 1.63 -17.14
CA LEU A 5 -1.02 1.79 -16.39
C LEU A 5 -0.35 3.12 -16.74
N ALA A 6 -0.39 3.47 -18.03
CA ALA A 6 0.19 4.70 -18.56
C ALA A 6 -0.56 5.98 -18.12
N SER A 7 -1.82 5.87 -17.68
CA SER A 7 -2.61 7.05 -17.26
C SER A 7 -2.38 7.49 -15.82
N GLY A 8 -1.68 6.69 -14.99
CA GLY A 8 -1.43 6.99 -13.58
C GLY A 8 -2.67 6.93 -12.68
N GLN A 9 -3.84 6.56 -13.23
CA GLN A 9 -5.10 6.50 -12.49
C GLN A 9 -5.24 5.26 -11.60
N ARG A 10 -4.16 4.49 -11.41
CA ARG A 10 -4.19 3.24 -10.65
C ARG A 10 -3.13 3.24 -9.56
N THR A 11 -3.58 2.90 -8.37
CA THR A 11 -2.74 2.56 -7.24
C THR A 11 -2.66 1.04 -7.11
N PHE A 12 -1.45 0.52 -7.00
CA PHE A 12 -1.16 -0.86 -6.67
C PHE A 12 -1.09 -0.99 -5.16
N VAL A 13 -1.98 -1.80 -4.60
CA VAL A 13 -1.93 -2.10 -3.17
C VAL A 13 -1.13 -3.38 -2.98
N TYR A 14 0.04 -3.26 -2.35
CA TYR A 14 0.82 -4.42 -1.93
C TYR A 14 0.59 -4.65 -0.44
N LYS A 15 0.07 -5.84 -0.10
CA LYS A 15 -0.29 -6.23 1.25
C LYS A 15 0.46 -7.50 1.60
N ARG A 16 1.19 -7.51 2.71
CA ARG A 16 1.86 -8.72 3.22
C ARG A 16 1.89 -8.70 4.75
N ASN A 17 1.76 -9.88 5.35
CA ASN A 17 1.87 -10.08 6.80
C ASN A 17 3.33 -10.07 7.28
N GLU A 18 4.28 -10.12 6.35
CA GLU A 18 5.71 -10.07 6.62
C GLU A 18 6.26 -8.69 6.23
N HIS A 19 7.19 -8.19 7.04
CA HIS A 19 7.93 -6.99 6.72
C HIS A 19 8.76 -7.20 5.45
N ILE A 20 8.78 -6.18 4.59
CA ILE A 20 9.73 -6.09 3.47
C ILE A 20 10.57 -4.83 3.67
N SER A 21 11.84 -4.91 3.26
CA SER A 21 12.78 -3.79 3.40
C SER A 21 12.42 -2.62 2.47
N ASP A 22 12.86 -1.42 2.83
CA ASP A 22 12.72 -0.23 1.99
C ASP A 22 13.34 -0.44 0.60
N GLY A 23 14.46 -1.17 0.49
CA GLY A 23 15.07 -1.53 -0.80
C GLY A 23 14.12 -2.33 -1.69
N GLN A 24 13.42 -3.33 -1.14
CA GLN A 24 12.43 -4.10 -1.89
C GLN A 24 11.21 -3.26 -2.29
N LEU A 25 10.80 -2.29 -1.45
CA LEU A 25 9.74 -1.35 -1.81
C LEU A 25 10.16 -0.44 -2.96
N HIS A 26 11.41 0.02 -2.97
CA HIS A 26 11.97 0.81 -4.06
C HIS A 26 12.04 0.00 -5.36
N ASP A 27 12.49 -1.26 -5.31
CA ASP A 27 12.51 -2.14 -6.49
C ASP A 27 11.11 -2.31 -7.08
N LEU A 28 10.10 -2.54 -6.24
CA LEU A 28 8.69 -2.64 -6.68
C LEU A 28 8.17 -1.32 -7.28
N GLY A 29 8.46 -0.20 -6.61
CA GLY A 29 8.08 1.13 -7.08
C GLY A 29 8.70 1.46 -8.44
N ALA A 30 9.97 1.07 -8.66
CA ALA A 30 10.67 1.26 -9.92
C ALA A 30 10.06 0.44 -11.06
N VAL A 31 9.70 -0.82 -10.80
CA VAL A 31 9.01 -1.67 -11.79
C VAL A 31 7.66 -1.10 -12.18
N ILE A 32 6.91 -0.51 -11.24
CA ILE A 32 5.64 0.15 -11.53
C ILE A 32 5.88 1.41 -12.37
N ALA A 33 6.84 2.25 -11.98
CA ALA A 33 7.19 3.48 -12.68
C ALA A 33 7.64 3.24 -14.13
N ASP A 34 8.37 2.15 -14.39
CA ASP A 34 8.79 1.73 -15.74
C ASP A 34 7.60 1.47 -16.68
N LYS A 35 6.41 1.17 -16.13
CA LYS A 35 5.19 0.92 -16.92
C LYS A 35 4.28 2.14 -17.05
N GLY A 36 4.58 3.24 -16.35
CA GLY A 36 3.77 4.45 -16.33
C GLY A 36 3.71 5.11 -14.95
N PRO A 37 2.93 6.19 -14.77
CA PRO A 37 2.90 6.97 -13.54
C PRO A 37 2.07 6.31 -12.41
N GLY A 38 2.12 4.98 -12.30
CA GLY A 38 1.42 4.23 -11.26
C GLY A 38 2.04 4.45 -9.87
N GLN A 39 1.19 4.34 -8.84
CA GLN A 39 1.60 4.47 -7.44
C GLN A 39 1.56 3.12 -6.74
N LEU A 40 2.48 2.90 -5.80
CA LEU A 40 2.51 1.78 -4.89
C LEU A 40 2.05 2.23 -3.50
N LEU A 41 1.02 1.59 -2.97
CA LEU A 41 0.63 1.66 -1.56
C LEU A 41 0.95 0.33 -0.89
N TYR A 42 2.03 0.30 -0.11
CA TYR A 42 2.35 -0.82 0.77
C TYR A 42 1.55 -0.71 2.06
N VAL A 43 0.80 -1.75 2.42
CA VAL A 43 0.01 -1.78 3.65
C VAL A 43 0.45 -2.94 4.53
N SER A 44 0.74 -2.66 5.80
CA SER A 44 1.25 -3.63 6.77
C SER A 44 0.82 -3.28 8.20
N ASP A 45 0.71 -4.29 9.06
CA ASP A 45 0.61 -4.11 10.51
C ASP A 45 1.99 -4.07 11.20
N GLN A 46 3.08 -4.21 10.45
CA GLN A 46 4.47 -4.19 10.95
C GLN A 46 5.22 -2.88 10.65
N VAL A 47 4.57 -1.88 10.05
CA VAL A 47 5.20 -0.57 9.81
C VAL A 47 5.02 0.35 11.01
N ASP A 48 5.89 1.34 11.18
CA ASP A 48 5.77 2.32 12.26
C ASP A 48 4.58 3.26 12.06
N GLY A 49 4.06 3.81 13.15
CA GLY A 49 2.95 4.76 13.18
C GLY A 49 1.65 4.20 13.75
N GLU A 50 0.60 5.03 13.72
CA GLU A 50 -0.74 4.69 14.15
C GLU A 50 -1.55 4.04 13.02
N VAL A 51 -2.59 3.30 13.37
CA VAL A 51 -3.52 2.69 12.41
C VAL A 51 -4.10 3.78 11.51
N GLY A 52 -4.01 3.55 10.20
CA GLY A 52 -4.43 4.51 9.18
C GLY A 52 -3.37 5.51 8.77
N ASP A 53 -2.22 5.57 9.42
CA ASP A 53 -1.15 6.48 9.00
C ASP A 53 -0.68 6.13 7.60
N ILE A 54 -0.47 7.17 6.80
CA ILE A 54 0.11 7.10 5.47
C ILE A 54 1.34 7.99 5.45
N ARG A 55 2.49 7.41 5.10
CA ARG A 55 3.73 8.18 4.86
C ARG A 55 4.21 7.96 3.43
N LYS A 56 4.77 9.01 2.84
CA LYS A 56 5.42 8.94 1.52
C LYS A 56 6.87 8.50 1.72
N LEU A 57 7.25 7.39 1.10
CA LEU A 57 8.63 6.84 1.15
C LEU A 57 9.43 7.24 -0.09
N GLY A 58 8.77 7.50 -1.21
CA GLY A 58 9.39 7.93 -2.46
C GLY A 58 8.37 8.62 -3.37
N GLU A 59 8.76 8.97 -4.59
CA GLU A 59 7.90 9.74 -5.50
C GLU A 59 6.55 9.06 -5.76
N ASN A 60 6.56 7.75 -5.96
CA ASN A 60 5.38 6.92 -6.23
C ASN A 60 5.14 5.83 -5.17
N ILE A 61 5.76 5.92 -3.99
CA ILE A 61 5.68 4.89 -2.94
C ILE A 61 5.09 5.49 -1.66
N PHE A 62 4.04 4.85 -1.19
CA PHE A 62 3.33 5.18 0.04
C PHE A 62 3.30 3.95 0.95
N VAL A 63 3.41 4.18 2.25
CA VAL A 63 3.39 3.15 3.29
C VAL A 63 2.24 3.45 4.24
N GLY A 64 1.36 2.47 4.42
CA GLY A 64 0.17 2.54 5.23
C GLY A 64 0.18 1.53 6.38
N LYS A 65 -0.25 1.97 7.56
CA LYS A 65 -0.40 1.12 8.74
C LYS A 65 -1.83 0.63 8.90
N ILE A 66 -2.01 -0.65 9.21
CA ILE A 66 -3.28 -1.18 9.75
C ILE A 66 -3.05 -1.83 11.12
N ASP A 67 -4.15 -2.12 11.82
CA ASP A 67 -4.18 -2.71 13.16
C ASP A 67 -3.87 -4.20 13.17
N LYS A 68 -4.43 -4.94 12.22
CA LYS A 68 -4.20 -6.38 12.06
C LYS A 68 -4.53 -6.84 10.66
N PHE A 69 -3.77 -7.84 10.21
CA PHE A 69 -4.30 -8.76 9.23
C PHE A 69 -5.16 -9.81 9.94
N ALA A 70 -6.33 -10.09 9.36
CA ALA A 70 -7.14 -11.20 9.84
C ALA A 70 -6.28 -12.47 9.85
N SER A 71 -6.28 -13.19 10.98
CA SER A 71 -5.61 -14.49 11.09
C SER A 71 -6.14 -15.41 9.99
N TYR A 72 -5.36 -16.40 9.52
CA TYR A 72 -5.84 -17.30 8.44
C TYR A 72 -7.18 -17.98 8.80
N SER A 73 -7.41 -18.25 10.08
CA SER A 73 -8.67 -18.76 10.66
C SER A 73 -9.84 -17.79 10.55
N GLU A 74 -9.58 -16.50 10.38
CA GLU A 74 -10.55 -15.40 10.31
C GLU A 74 -10.43 -14.63 8.99
N ALA A 75 -9.85 -15.23 7.94
CA ALA A 75 -9.58 -14.53 6.67
C ALA A 75 -10.81 -13.86 6.03
N ASN A 76 -12.01 -14.27 6.43
CA ASN A 76 -13.30 -13.69 6.04
C ASN A 76 -13.70 -12.42 6.84
N THR A 77 -12.93 -12.04 7.86
CA THR A 77 -13.16 -10.86 8.72
C THR A 77 -12.04 -9.84 8.49
N PRO A 78 -12.04 -9.13 7.34
CA PRO A 78 -11.03 -8.12 7.07
C PRO A 78 -11.07 -7.01 8.12
N SER A 79 -9.92 -6.39 8.43
CA SER A 79 -9.89 -5.14 9.20
C SER A 79 -10.49 -4.00 8.37
N ARG A 80 -11.82 -3.98 8.28
CA ARG A 80 -12.57 -3.05 7.45
C ARG A 80 -12.26 -1.61 7.84
N ASP A 81 -12.19 -1.34 9.14
CA ASP A 81 -11.97 0.00 9.68
C ASP A 81 -10.53 0.46 9.42
N GLY A 82 -9.54 -0.43 9.63
CA GLY A 82 -8.14 -0.15 9.27
C GLY A 82 -7.96 0.16 7.79
N TRP A 83 -8.55 -0.66 6.91
CA TRP A 83 -8.54 -0.42 5.46
C TRP A 83 -9.27 0.87 5.07
N HIS A 84 -10.43 1.12 5.66
CA HIS A 84 -11.20 2.34 5.37
C HIS A 84 -10.40 3.59 5.74
N LEU A 85 -9.74 3.59 6.90
CA LEU A 85 -8.94 4.71 7.36
C LEU A 85 -7.70 4.94 6.48
N VAL A 86 -6.97 3.87 6.14
CA VAL A 86 -5.83 3.91 5.21
C VAL A 86 -6.24 4.51 3.86
N LEU A 87 -7.31 3.99 3.25
CA LEU A 87 -7.75 4.45 1.93
C LEU A 87 -8.28 5.88 1.96
N LYS A 88 -9.03 6.25 3.01
CA LYS A 88 -9.55 7.61 3.18
C LYS A 88 -8.43 8.64 3.28
N ARG A 89 -7.40 8.34 4.08
CA ARG A 89 -6.25 9.24 4.25
C ARG A 89 -5.37 9.28 3.01
N TYR A 90 -5.17 8.13 2.36
CA TYR A 90 -4.41 8.04 1.11
C TYR A 90 -5.02 8.90 0.00
N LEU A 91 -6.35 8.86 -0.17
CA LEU A 91 -7.05 9.66 -1.19
C LEU A 91 -7.14 11.16 -0.87
N ALA A 92 -6.72 11.57 0.32
CA ALA A 92 -6.68 12.97 0.74
C ALA A 92 -5.30 13.62 0.55
N LEU A 93 -4.30 12.86 0.10
CA LEU A 93 -2.95 13.33 -0.26
C LEU A 93 -2.89 13.80 -1.71
#